data_AF-A0A0Q4SEE9-F1
#
_entry.id   AF-A0A0Q4SEE9-F1
#
_cell.length_a   1.000
_cell.length_b   1.000
_cell.length_c   1.000
_cell.angle_alpha   90.00
_cell.angle_beta   90.00
_cell.angle_gamma   90.00
#
_symmetry.space_group_name_H-M   'P 1'
#
loop_
_entity.id
_entity.type
_entity.pdbx_description
1 polymer ?
#
loop_
_entity_poly.entity_id
_entity_poly.type
_entity_poly.pdbx_seq_one_letter_code
_entity_poly.pdbx_strand_id
1 'polypeptide(L)' 'MVEHSKLDIPTVLNPPIKLIDIIYNCPVCDYEIEIDMLVDDDSFVKCDICDHIIKLKIKRI' A
#
# COMPACT_ATOMS: atom_id res chain seq x y z
N MET A 1 7.40 7.54 -17.71
CA MET A 1 6.49 6.43 -17.34
C MET A 1 6.43 6.45 -15.83
N VAL A 2 5.27 6.70 -15.21
CA VAL A 2 5.21 6.74 -13.74
C VAL A 2 5.25 5.29 -13.29
N GLU A 3 6.41 4.85 -12.80
CA GLU A 3 6.57 3.52 -12.21
C GLU A 3 5.76 3.52 -10.92
N HIS A 4 4.66 2.77 -10.89
CA HIS A 4 3.88 2.59 -9.67
C HIS A 4 4.26 1.25 -9.09
N SER A 5 4.70 1.24 -7.84
CA SER A 5 4.89 -0.01 -7.12
C SER A 5 3.51 -0.57 -6.71
N LYS A 6 3.40 -1.90 -6.66
CA LYS A 6 2.18 -2.57 -6.23
C LYS A 6 2.48 -3.38 -4.98
N LEU A 7 1.65 -3.21 -3.96
CA LEU A 7 1.67 -4.02 -2.75
C LEU A 7 0.41 -4.88 -2.73
N ASP A 8 0.58 -6.16 -3.03
CA ASP A 8 -0.50 -7.14 -2.93
C ASP A 8 -0.68 -7.54 -1.46
N ILE A 9 -1.87 -7.30 -0.91
CA ILE A 9 -2.26 -7.64 0.45
C ILE A 9 -3.07 -8.93 0.40
N PRO A 10 -2.47 -10.10 0.72
CA PRO A 10 -3.19 -11.35 0.75
C PRO A 10 -4.16 -11.38 1.93
N THR A 11 -5.43 -11.69 1.68
CA THR A 11 -6.45 -11.73 2.74
C THR A 11 -7.60 -12.65 2.38
N VAL A 12 -8.29 -13.17 3.39
CA VAL A 12 -9.54 -13.93 3.25
C VAL A 12 -10.79 -13.07 3.41
N LEU A 13 -10.61 -11.82 3.85
CA LEU A 13 -11.69 -10.87 4.09
C LEU A 13 -12.12 -10.19 2.79
N ASN A 14 -13.38 -9.78 2.70
CA ASN A 14 -13.84 -8.93 1.61
C ASN A 14 -13.46 -7.47 1.89
N PRO A 15 -13.10 -6.68 0.86
CA PRO A 15 -12.91 -5.23 1.01
C PRO A 15 -14.19 -4.53 1.51
N PRO A 16 -14.08 -3.40 2.23
CA PRO A 16 -12.84 -2.76 2.67
C PRO A 16 -12.22 -3.47 3.89
N ILE A 17 -10.89 -3.51 3.96
CA ILE A 17 -10.13 -4.11 5.07
C ILE A 17 -9.35 -3.02 5.76
N LYS A 18 -9.40 -2.98 7.10
CA LYS A 18 -8.57 -2.07 7.87
C LYS A 18 -7.16 -2.67 8.03
N LEU A 19 -6.16 -2.00 7.46
CA LEU A 19 -4.77 -2.25 7.79
C LEU A 19 -4.39 -1.34 8.96
N ILE A 20 -3.72 -1.92 9.95
CA ILE A 20 -3.21 -1.23 11.14
C ILE A 20 -1.78 -1.74 11.33
N ASP A 21 -0.86 -0.85 11.69
CA ASP A 21 0.54 -1.17 11.99
C ASP A 21 1.30 -1.87 10.84
N ILE A 22 0.94 -1.57 9.58
CA ILE A 22 1.69 -2.05 8.43
C ILE A 22 2.82 -1.08 8.13
N ILE A 23 4.06 -1.55 8.28
CA ILE A 23 5.26 -0.80 7.90
C ILE A 23 5.70 -1.29 6.53
N TYR A 24 5.70 -0.38 5.55
CA TYR A 24 6.13 -0.65 4.19
C TYR A 24 7.29 0.25 3.80
N ASN A 25 8.41 -0.33 3.37
CA ASN A 25 9.56 0.44 2.93
C ASN A 25 9.37 0.87 1.48
N CYS A 26 9.51 2.16 1.21
CA CYS A 26 9.44 2.70 -0.13
C CYS A 26 10.55 2.07 -0.99
N PRO A 27 10.24 1.43 -2.13
CA PRO A 27 11.25 0.77 -2.96
C PRO A 27 12.19 1.74 -3.71
N VAL A 28 11.97 3.05 -3.59
CA VAL A 28 12.76 4.09 -4.27
C VAL A 28 13.74 4.77 -3.33
N CYS A 29 13.32 5.09 -2.10
CA CYS A 29 14.12 5.85 -1.14
C CYS A 29 14.33 5.12 0.20
N ASP A 30 13.87 3.87 0.32
CA ASP A 30 13.92 3.05 1.53
C ASP A 30 13.29 3.69 2.78
N TYR A 31 12.44 4.72 2.58
CA TYR A 31 11.72 5.37 3.67
C TYR A 31 10.61 4.46 4.23
N GLU A 32 10.49 4.40 5.54
CA GLU A 32 9.44 3.66 6.25
C GLU A 32 8.10 4.39 6.11
N ILE A 33 7.13 3.76 5.45
CA ILE A 33 5.78 4.25 5.30
C ILE A 33 4.87 3.45 6.22
N GLU A 34 4.29 4.12 7.22
CA GLU A 34 3.28 3.55 8.08
C GLU A 34 1.91 3.63 7.40
N ILE A 35 1.26 2.48 7.22
CA ILE A 35 -0.05 2.36 6.58
C ILE A 35 -1.08 1.99 7.66
N ASP A 36 -1.83 3.00 8.14
CA ASP A 36 -3.04 2.83 8.97
C ASP A 36 -4.22 3.46 8.23
N MET A 37 -4.89 2.66 7.40
CA MET A 37 -6.04 3.09 6.63
C MET A 37 -6.97 1.92 6.26
N LEU A 38 -8.19 2.27 5.87
CA LEU A 38 -9.08 1.33 5.19
C LEU A 38 -8.59 1.18 3.75
N VAL A 39 -8.33 -0.06 3.36
CA VAL A 39 -7.88 -0.43 2.03
C VAL A 39 -9.04 -1.05 1.26
N ASP A 40 -9.23 -0.58 0.04
CA ASP A 40 -10.10 -1.12 -1.00
C ASP A 40 -9.32 -1.30 -2.32
N ASP A 41 -10.00 -1.61 -3.42
CA ASP A 41 -9.37 -1.87 -4.72
C ASP A 41 -8.71 -0.64 -5.38
N ASP A 42 -9.05 0.58 -4.94
CA ASP A 42 -8.55 1.85 -5.49
C ASP A 42 -7.59 2.58 -4.52
N SER A 43 -7.32 1.99 -3.36
CA SER A 43 -6.48 2.59 -2.34
C SER A 43 -5.00 2.64 -2.76
N PHE A 44 -4.35 3.75 -2.45
CA PHE A 44 -2.93 3.94 -2.68
C PHE A 44 -2.31 4.74 -1.55
N VAL A 45 -1.03 4.48 -1.30
CA VAL A 45 -0.20 5.30 -0.42
C VAL A 45 0.86 5.99 -1.27
N LYS A 46 1.18 7.22 -0.88
CA LYS A 46 2.24 8.00 -1.52
C LYS A 46 3.36 8.16 -0.51
N CYS A 47 4.59 7.95 -0.94
CA CYS A 47 5.74 8.20 -0.08
C CYS A 47 5.88 9.70 0.17
N ASP A 48 5.99 10.11 1.45
CA ASP A 48 6.14 11.51 1.84
C ASP A 48 7.48 12.14 1.41
N ILE A 49 8.50 11.32 1.13
CA ILE A 49 9.84 11.81 0.76
C ILE A 49 10.01 11.96 -0.74
N CYS A 50 9.69 10.92 -1.51
CA CYS A 50 10.02 10.85 -2.94
C CYS A 50 8.78 10.97 -3.85
N ASP A 51 7.61 11.23 -3.26
CA ASP A 51 6.32 11.32 -3.93
C ASP A 51 5.91 10.05 -4.72
N HIS A 52 6.60 8.93 -4.49
CA HIS A 52 6.34 7.67 -5.19
C HIS A 52 5.00 7.06 -4.79
N ILE A 53 4.20 6.66 -5.78
CA ILE A 53 2.86 6.12 -5.56
C ILE A 53 2.92 4.59 -5.51
N ILE A 54 2.44 4.03 -4.41
CA ILE A 54 2.32 2.60 -4.18
C ILE A 54 0.82 2.25 -4.15
N LYS A 55 0.38 1.45 -5.10
CA LYS A 55 -1.00 0.97 -5.15
C LYS A 55 -1.17 -0.23 -4.24
N LEU A 56 -2.14 -0.16 -3.34
CA LEU A 56 -2.51 -1.24 -2.45
C LEU A 56 -3.53 -2.09 -3.20
N LYS A 57 -3.25 -3.38 -3.37
CA LYS A 57 -4.14 -4.29 -4.07
C LYS A 57 -4.53 -5.42 -3.14
N ILE A 58 -5.82 -5.53 -2.84
CA ILE A 58 -6.31 -6.65 -2.07
C ILE A 58 -6.32 -7.89 -2.96
N LYS A 59 -5.59 -8.93 -2.55
CA LYS A 59 -5.57 -10.21 -3.24
C LYS A 59 -6.22 -11.26 -2.35
N ARG A 60 -7.39 -11.74 -2.76
CA ARG A 60 -8.06 -12.82 -2.06
C ARG A 60 -7.29 -14.13 -2.25
N ILE A 61 -6.99 -14.82 -1.15
CA ILE A 61 -6.37 -16.16 -1.14
C ILE A 61 -7.34 -17.23 -0.63
#